data_AF-A0A838XTL7-F1
#
_entry.id   AF-A0A838XTL7-F1
#
_cell.length_a   1.000
_cell.length_b   1.000
_cell.length_c   1.000
_cell.angle_alpha   90.00
_cell.angle_beta   90.00
_cell.angle_gamma   90.00
#
_symmetry.space_group_name_H-M   'P 1'
#
loop_
_entity.id
_entity.type
_entity.pdbx_description
1 polymer ?
#
loop_
_entity_poly.entity_id
_entity_poly.type
_entity_poly.pdbx_seq_one_letter_code
_entity_poly.pdbx_strand_id
1 'polypeptide(L)'
;MAKITYKGLWIEVASLNPKDKKNYIRSLIFFTLGGFFLGIHLAFTGFVGGEPIEVRDSAKPFIFIIRLLVIACFLIASIYYKMFYQAQDDFFKSYHNATFAGGAYGFVVFGTLVSVFSPYFNFQPTFYEFFLAFTVGACIGGYLFYKKYIAD
;
A
#
# COMPACT_ATOMS: atom_id res chain seq x y z
N MET A 1 -9.61 20.70 4.25
CA MET A 1 -9.95 19.26 4.26
C MET A 1 -9.27 18.61 3.05
N ALA A 2 -9.00 17.31 3.07
CA ALA A 2 -8.33 16.63 1.96
C ALA A 2 -9.19 16.66 0.68
N LYS A 3 -8.71 17.32 -0.36
CA LYS A 3 -9.35 17.34 -1.67
C LYS A 3 -8.81 16.20 -2.51
N ILE A 4 -9.69 15.37 -3.03
CA ILE A 4 -9.33 14.23 -3.89
C ILE A 4 -9.05 14.75 -5.30
N THR A 5 -7.95 14.29 -5.90
CA THR A 5 -7.46 14.73 -7.21
C THR A 5 -6.99 13.54 -8.05
N TYR A 6 -6.50 13.80 -9.27
CA TYR A 6 -5.96 12.79 -10.18
C TYR A 6 -6.91 11.60 -10.38
N LYS A 7 -8.18 11.88 -10.64
CA LYS A 7 -9.23 10.88 -10.87
C LYS A 7 -9.38 9.87 -9.71
N GLY A 8 -9.22 10.33 -8.47
CA GLY A 8 -9.37 9.48 -7.29
C GLY A 8 -8.12 8.67 -6.94
N LEU A 9 -6.95 9.02 -7.48
CA LEU A 9 -5.69 8.33 -7.19
C LEU A 9 -4.82 9.09 -6.18
N TRP A 10 -5.15 10.34 -5.88
CA TRP A 10 -4.32 11.18 -5.02
C TRP A 10 -5.11 12.23 -4.26
N ILE A 11 -4.45 12.90 -3.32
CA ILE A 11 -5.00 14.05 -2.61
C ILE A 11 -4.17 15.31 -2.87
N GLU A 12 -4.84 16.46 -2.94
CA GLU A 12 -4.18 17.75 -3.06
C GLU A 12 -3.56 18.15 -1.71
N VAL A 13 -2.24 17.93 -1.55
CA VAL A 13 -1.54 18.21 -0.28
C VAL A 13 -1.64 19.67 0.13
N ALA A 14 -1.80 20.59 -0.82
CA ALA A 14 -2.01 22.01 -0.56
C ALA A 14 -3.37 22.31 0.10
N SER A 15 -4.38 21.44 -0.03
CA SER A 15 -5.71 21.63 0.56
C SER A 15 -5.78 21.29 2.07
N LEU A 16 -4.69 20.73 2.60
CA LEU A 16 -4.61 20.30 4.00
C LEU A 16 -4.27 21.48 4.91
N ASN A 17 -4.90 21.51 6.09
CA ASN A 17 -4.48 22.42 7.14
C ASN A 17 -3.06 22.05 7.64
N PRO A 18 -2.33 22.96 8.31
CA PRO A 18 -0.94 22.72 8.69
C PRO A 18 -0.71 21.46 9.56
N LYS A 19 -1.65 21.15 10.47
CA LYS A 19 -1.55 20.00 11.38
C LYS A 19 -1.70 18.67 10.62
N ASP A 20 -2.72 18.57 9.78
CA ASP A 20 -3.02 17.39 8.99
C ASP A 20 -1.97 17.18 7.91
N LYS A 21 -1.51 18.25 7.27
CA LYS A 21 -0.42 18.24 6.30
C LYS A 21 0.85 17.65 6.90
N LYS A 22 1.21 18.05 8.12
CA LYS A 22 2.39 17.51 8.82
C LYS A 22 2.27 16.01 9.08
N ASN A 23 1.12 15.54 9.55
CA ASN A 23 0.87 14.12 9.79
C ASN A 23 0.90 13.31 8.48
N TYR A 24 0.22 13.81 7.44
CA TYR A 24 0.20 13.17 6.13
C TYR A 24 1.59 13.06 5.50
N ILE A 25 2.38 14.14 5.51
CA ILE A 25 3.75 14.13 4.96
C ILE A 25 4.65 13.19 5.76
N ARG A 26 4.57 13.19 7.10
CA ARG A 26 5.33 12.23 7.92
C ARG A 26 4.96 10.79 7.58
N SER A 27 3.67 10.51 7.45
CA SER A 27 3.20 9.20 7.03
C SER A 27 3.79 8.79 5.68
N LEU A 28 3.73 9.67 4.67
CA LEU A 28 4.32 9.42 3.35
C LEU A 28 5.84 9.16 3.41
N ILE A 29 6.59 9.94 4.20
CA ILE A 29 8.03 9.75 4.37
C ILE A 29 8.32 8.37 4.94
N PHE A 30 7.64 7.98 6.03
CA PHE A 30 7.86 6.68 6.66
C PHE A 30 7.38 5.51 5.80
N PHE A 31 6.28 5.65 5.04
CA PHE A 31 5.89 4.63 4.05
C PHE A 31 6.92 4.50 2.93
N THR A 32 7.49 5.61 2.46
CA THR A 32 8.53 5.61 1.42
C THR A 32 9.81 4.94 1.93
N LEU A 33 10.26 5.28 3.14
CA LEU A 33 11.41 4.65 3.78
C LEU A 33 11.19 3.16 4.04
N GLY A 34 10.01 2.80 4.55
CA GLY A 34 9.63 1.40 4.75
C GLY A 34 9.58 0.63 3.42
N GLY A 35 9.07 1.24 2.35
CA GLY A 35 9.06 0.67 1.00
C GLY A 35 10.46 0.47 0.43
N PHE A 36 11.38 1.40 0.69
CA PHE A 36 12.79 1.24 0.34
C PHE A 36 13.42 0.03 1.05
N PHE A 37 13.25 -0.09 2.37
CA PHE A 37 13.75 -1.25 3.11
C PHE A 37 13.04 -2.56 2.71
N LEU A 38 11.76 -2.49 2.35
CA LEU A 38 11.00 -3.62 1.83
C LEU A 38 11.59 -4.09 0.49
N GLY A 39 11.98 -3.18 -0.39
CA GLY A 39 12.69 -3.50 -1.63
C GLY A 39 14.00 -4.25 -1.37
N ILE A 40 14.78 -3.83 -0.37
CA ILE A 40 15.99 -4.56 0.04
C ILE A 40 15.62 -5.96 0.56
N HIS A 41 14.60 -6.07 1.43
CA HIS A 41 14.14 -7.37 1.93
C HIS A 41 13.72 -8.31 0.78
N LEU A 42 12.98 -7.78 -0.18
CA LEU A 42 12.48 -8.48 -1.37
C LEU A 42 13.59 -9.01 -2.27
N ALA A 43 14.72 -8.30 -2.36
CA ALA A 43 15.87 -8.77 -3.11
C ALA A 43 16.44 -10.11 -2.59
N PHE A 44 16.12 -10.50 -1.34
CA PHE A 44 16.55 -11.77 -0.76
C PHE A 44 15.44 -12.81 -0.64
N THR A 45 14.17 -12.39 -0.55
CA THR A 45 13.03 -13.32 -0.43
C THR A 45 12.32 -13.62 -1.74
N GLY A 46 12.68 -12.93 -2.82
CA GLY A 46 11.92 -12.96 -4.06
C GLY A 46 10.74 -11.99 -4.03
N PHE A 47 10.46 -11.38 -5.18
CA PHE A 47 9.23 -10.63 -5.44
C PHE A 47 8.33 -11.45 -6.38
N VAL A 48 7.57 -10.83 -7.28
CA VAL A 48 6.61 -11.52 -8.16
C VAL A 48 7.29 -12.64 -8.97
N GLY A 49 6.99 -13.89 -8.62
CA GLY A 49 7.61 -15.09 -9.22
C GLY A 49 9.13 -15.23 -9.02
N GLY A 50 9.74 -14.43 -8.15
CA GLY A 50 11.16 -14.51 -7.85
C GLY A 50 11.46 -15.56 -6.78
N GLU A 51 12.52 -16.32 -6.94
CA GLU A 51 12.97 -17.26 -5.92
C GLU A 51 13.80 -16.56 -4.83
N PRO A 52 13.69 -17.01 -3.56
CA PRO A 52 14.57 -16.53 -2.49
C PRO A 52 16.04 -16.80 -2.82
N ILE A 53 16.90 -15.86 -2.46
CA ILE A 53 18.36 -16.01 -2.56
C ILE A 53 18.89 -16.47 -1.20
N GLU A 54 19.76 -17.48 -1.20
CA GLU A 54 20.42 -17.91 0.02
C GLU A 54 21.30 -16.78 0.60
N VAL A 55 20.96 -16.36 1.82
CA VAL A 55 21.67 -15.27 2.51
C VAL A 55 22.91 -15.84 3.17
N ARG A 56 24.09 -15.39 2.73
CA ARG A 56 25.38 -15.68 3.40
C ARG A 56 25.29 -15.39 4.89
N ASP A 57 25.87 -16.24 5.73
CA ASP A 57 25.80 -16.10 7.20
C ASP A 57 26.21 -14.71 7.69
N SER A 58 27.25 -14.12 7.10
CA SER A 58 27.73 -12.78 7.43
C SER A 58 26.72 -11.66 7.13
N ALA A 59 25.78 -11.87 6.19
CA ALA A 59 24.76 -10.89 5.82
C ALA A 59 23.45 -11.06 6.62
N LYS A 60 23.25 -12.18 7.32
CA LYS A 60 22.03 -12.45 8.11
C LYS A 60 21.72 -11.36 9.14
N PRO A 61 22.69 -10.83 9.93
CA PRO A 61 22.42 -9.75 10.88
C PRO A 61 21.93 -8.46 10.20
N PHE A 62 22.52 -8.11 9.05
CA PHE A 62 22.11 -6.95 8.26
C PHE A 62 20.66 -7.10 7.77
N ILE A 63 20.31 -8.26 7.19
CA ILE A 63 18.94 -8.51 6.72
C ILE A 63 17.92 -8.50 7.85
N PHE A 64 18.32 -9.00 9.03
CA PHE A 64 17.47 -8.93 10.22
C PHE A 64 17.17 -7.47 10.60
N ILE A 65 18.17 -6.59 10.62
CA ILE A 65 17.99 -5.15 10.88
C ILE A 65 17.08 -4.52 9.83
N ILE A 66 17.28 -4.82 8.55
CA ILE A 66 16.41 -4.31 7.47
C ILE A 66 14.94 -4.68 7.71
N ARG A 67 14.66 -5.93 8.10
CA ARG A 67 13.28 -6.37 8.39
C ARG A 67 12.67 -5.62 9.59
N LEU A 68 13.45 -5.37 10.64
CA LEU A 68 13.00 -4.55 11.77
C LEU A 68 12.71 -3.10 11.34
N LEU A 69 13.52 -2.54 10.43
CA LEU A 69 13.30 -1.20 9.89
C LEU A 69 12.03 -1.11 9.04
N VAL A 70 11.71 -2.14 8.23
CA VAL A 70 10.43 -2.22 7.50
C VAL A 70 9.27 -2.13 8.48
N ILE A 71 9.27 -2.98 9.52
CA ILE A 71 8.20 -3.03 10.51
C ILE A 71 8.06 -1.69 11.24
N ALA A 72 9.17 -1.15 11.75
CA ALA A 72 9.17 0.12 12.48
C ALA A 72 8.65 1.27 11.60
N CYS A 73 9.12 1.38 10.36
CA CYS A 73 8.68 2.43 9.44
C CYS A 73 7.19 2.32 9.12
N PHE A 74 6.68 1.12 8.82
CA PHE A 74 5.26 0.92 8.51
C PHE A 74 4.34 1.20 9.71
N LEU A 75 4.75 0.82 10.93
CA LEU A 75 4.00 1.14 12.15
C LEU A 75 3.95 2.65 12.40
N ILE A 76 5.10 3.33 12.31
CA ILE A 76 5.16 4.80 12.49
C ILE A 76 4.34 5.51 11.41
N ALA A 77 4.44 5.07 10.16
CA ALA A 77 3.67 5.62 9.05
C ALA A 77 2.16 5.48 9.29
N SER A 78 1.73 4.32 9.79
CA SER A 78 0.33 4.00 10.09
C SER A 78 -0.22 4.85 11.23
N ILE A 79 0.59 5.12 12.28
CA ILE A 79 0.20 6.01 13.38
C ILE A 79 -0.07 7.42 12.86
N TYR A 80 0.85 7.99 12.08
CA TYR A 80 0.65 9.32 11.52
C TYR A 80 -0.50 9.37 10.51
N TYR A 81 -0.68 8.31 9.71
CA TYR A 81 -1.82 8.20 8.79
C TYR A 81 -3.14 8.20 9.56
N LYS A 82 -3.24 7.42 10.64
CA LYS A 82 -4.43 7.36 11.50
C LYS A 82 -4.78 8.74 12.06
N MET A 83 -3.80 9.48 12.56
CA MET A 83 -4.00 10.85 13.06
C MET A 83 -4.52 11.79 11.97
N PHE A 84 -4.00 11.68 10.74
CA PHE A 84 -4.49 12.41 9.58
C PHE A 84 -5.93 12.01 9.22
N TYR A 85 -6.21 10.71 9.09
CA TYR A 85 -7.49 10.14 8.70
C TYR A 85 -8.62 10.53 9.66
N GLN A 86 -8.36 10.46 10.97
CA GLN A 86 -9.37 10.81 11.99
C GLN A 86 -9.79 12.28 11.94
N ALA A 87 -8.93 13.17 11.44
CA ALA A 87 -9.19 14.60 11.31
C ALA A 87 -9.95 14.96 10.02
N GLN A 88 -10.13 14.02 9.08
CA GLN A 88 -10.82 14.29 7.83
C GLN A 88 -12.34 14.18 7.97
N ASP A 89 -13.05 14.77 7.01
CA ASP A 89 -14.50 14.74 6.91
C ASP A 89 -15.05 13.38 6.44
N ASP A 90 -16.37 13.25 6.50
CA ASP A 90 -17.05 12.01 6.12
C ASP A 90 -16.96 11.72 4.62
N PHE A 91 -16.78 12.76 3.80
CA PHE A 91 -16.55 12.60 2.37
C PHE A 91 -15.22 11.89 2.09
N PHE A 92 -14.12 12.37 2.68
CA PHE A 92 -12.83 11.72 2.54
C PHE A 92 -12.82 10.31 3.15
N LYS A 93 -13.47 10.10 4.30
CA LYS A 93 -13.60 8.76 4.90
C LYS A 93 -14.36 7.81 3.99
N SER A 94 -15.41 8.28 3.32
CA SER A 94 -16.17 7.49 2.33
C SER A 94 -15.30 7.12 1.13
N TYR A 95 -14.49 8.05 0.62
CA TYR A 95 -13.50 7.78 -0.42
C TYR A 95 -12.45 6.74 0.03
N HIS A 96 -11.91 6.89 1.24
CA HIS A 96 -10.95 5.94 1.80
C HIS A 96 -11.56 4.54 1.91
N ASN A 97 -12.79 4.44 2.40
CA ASN A 97 -13.52 3.18 2.50
C ASN A 97 -13.79 2.57 1.12
N ALA A 98 -14.15 3.38 0.11
CA ALA A 98 -14.33 2.90 -1.26
C ALA A 98 -13.02 2.35 -1.86
N THR A 99 -11.91 3.05 -1.61
CA THR A 99 -10.56 2.62 -2.02
C THR A 99 -10.19 1.30 -1.32
N PHE A 100 -10.37 1.22 -0.01
CA PHE A 100 -10.08 0.01 0.76
C PHE A 100 -10.97 -1.18 0.35
N ALA A 101 -12.26 -0.96 0.17
CA ALA A 101 -13.21 -1.98 -0.29
C ALA A 101 -12.88 -2.46 -1.70
N GLY A 102 -12.54 -1.55 -2.63
CA GLY A 102 -12.04 -1.91 -3.95
C GLY A 102 -10.77 -2.77 -3.87
N GLY A 103 -9.85 -2.41 -2.97
CA GLY A 103 -8.64 -3.21 -2.72
C GLY A 103 -8.96 -4.60 -2.18
N ALA A 104 -9.83 -4.70 -1.18
CA ALA A 104 -10.27 -5.98 -0.63
C ALA A 104 -10.96 -6.85 -1.71
N TYR A 105 -11.79 -6.25 -2.56
CA TYR A 105 -12.40 -6.93 -3.70
C TYR A 105 -11.34 -7.42 -4.69
N GLY A 106 -10.36 -6.59 -5.03
CA GLY A 106 -9.25 -6.98 -5.90
C GLY A 106 -8.44 -8.13 -5.32
N PHE A 107 -8.11 -8.07 -4.02
CA PHE A 107 -7.43 -9.15 -3.30
C PHE A 107 -8.23 -10.46 -3.39
N VAL A 108 -9.53 -10.44 -3.13
CA VAL A 108 -10.35 -11.66 -3.17
C VAL A 108 -10.48 -12.17 -4.59
N VAL A 109 -10.96 -11.35 -5.53
CA VAL A 109 -11.27 -11.82 -6.89
C VAL A 109 -10.00 -12.15 -7.68
N PHE A 110 -9.08 -11.19 -7.82
CA PHE A 110 -7.86 -11.44 -8.59
C PHE A 110 -6.90 -12.36 -7.84
N GLY A 111 -6.83 -12.28 -6.50
CA GLY A 111 -6.03 -13.21 -5.72
C GLY A 111 -6.53 -14.65 -5.85
N THR A 112 -7.83 -14.90 -5.80
CA THR A 112 -8.38 -16.23 -6.06
C THR A 112 -8.05 -16.71 -7.47
N LEU A 113 -8.18 -15.86 -8.50
CA LEU A 113 -7.80 -16.23 -9.88
C LEU A 113 -6.32 -16.62 -9.97
N VAL A 114 -5.42 -15.80 -9.40
CA VAL A 114 -3.99 -16.10 -9.36
C VAL A 114 -3.73 -17.43 -8.66
N SER A 115 -4.38 -17.70 -7.53
CA SER A 115 -4.25 -18.95 -6.78
C SER A 115 -4.76 -20.17 -7.55
N VAL A 116 -5.92 -20.07 -8.21
CA VAL A 116 -6.53 -21.18 -8.98
C VAL A 116 -5.69 -21.52 -10.22
N PHE A 117 -5.15 -20.50 -10.89
CA PHE A 117 -4.40 -20.70 -12.12
C PHE A 117 -2.92 -21.00 -11.91
N SER A 118 -2.36 -20.72 -10.72
CA SER A 118 -0.94 -20.86 -10.44
C SER A 118 -0.35 -22.25 -10.79
N PRO A 119 -1.04 -23.39 -10.57
CA PRO A 119 -0.49 -24.70 -10.91
C PRO A 119 -0.29 -24.92 -12.41
N TYR A 120 -1.10 -24.25 -13.25
CA TYR A 120 -1.03 -24.36 -14.70
C TYR A 120 0.12 -23.55 -15.30
N PHE A 121 0.67 -22.61 -14.54
CA PHE A 121 1.77 -21.74 -14.97
C PHE A 121 3.10 -22.04 -14.26
N ASN A 122 3.18 -23.14 -13.47
CA ASN A 122 4.31 -23.42 -12.58
C ASN A 122 4.69 -22.21 -11.72
N PHE A 123 3.69 -21.47 -11.26
CA PHE A 123 3.84 -20.25 -10.50
C PHE A 123 3.46 -20.50 -9.05
N GLN A 124 4.20 -19.92 -8.11
CA GLN A 124 3.90 -20.03 -6.68
C GLN A 124 3.67 -18.62 -6.12
N PRO A 125 2.40 -18.17 -6.03
CA PRO A 125 2.11 -16.82 -5.58
C PRO A 125 2.53 -16.64 -4.13
N THR A 126 3.23 -15.54 -3.88
CA THR A 126 3.60 -15.07 -2.55
C THR A 126 2.61 -14.01 -2.08
N PHE A 127 2.83 -13.44 -0.89
CA PHE A 127 2.07 -12.28 -0.41
C PHE A 127 2.00 -11.12 -1.42
N TYR A 128 3.06 -10.92 -2.22
CA TYR A 128 3.21 -9.73 -3.04
C TYR A 128 2.29 -9.70 -4.26
N GLU A 129 1.95 -10.84 -4.84
CA GLU A 129 0.94 -10.96 -5.88
C GLU A 129 -0.44 -10.56 -5.37
N PHE A 130 -0.81 -11.03 -4.19
CA PHE A 130 -2.06 -10.67 -3.54
C PHE A 130 -2.08 -9.19 -3.13
N PHE A 131 -0.94 -8.64 -2.69
CA PHE A 131 -0.81 -7.21 -2.40
C PHE A 131 -0.94 -6.33 -3.64
N LEU A 132 -0.41 -6.77 -4.79
CA LEU A 132 -0.61 -6.09 -6.07
C LEU A 132 -2.07 -6.15 -6.52
N ALA A 133 -2.72 -7.31 -6.37
CA ALA A 133 -4.16 -7.45 -6.62
C ALA A 133 -4.98 -6.48 -5.75
N PHE A 134 -4.61 -6.32 -4.47
CA PHE A 134 -5.18 -5.32 -3.59
C PHE A 134 -4.93 -3.89 -4.10
N THR A 135 -3.70 -3.57 -4.51
CA THR A 135 -3.35 -2.22 -4.97
C THR A 135 -4.12 -1.83 -6.23
N VAL A 136 -4.22 -2.74 -7.21
CA VAL A 136 -5.02 -2.53 -8.43
C VAL A 136 -6.49 -2.33 -8.08
N GLY A 137 -7.05 -3.20 -7.22
CA GLY A 137 -8.42 -3.04 -6.75
C GLY A 137 -8.66 -1.71 -6.04
N ALA A 138 -7.70 -1.24 -5.25
CA ALA A 138 -7.79 0.03 -4.54
C ALA A 138 -7.82 1.21 -5.50
N CYS A 139 -6.96 1.21 -6.53
CA CYS A 139 -6.99 2.21 -7.60
C CYS A 139 -8.33 2.22 -8.33
N ILE A 140 -8.90 1.05 -8.63
CA ILE A 140 -10.23 0.94 -9.26
C ILE A 140 -11.31 1.52 -8.33
N GLY A 141 -11.29 1.17 -7.03
CA GLY A 141 -12.23 1.69 -6.04
C GLY A 141 -12.19 3.23 -5.94
N GLY A 142 -10.98 3.79 -5.87
CA GLY A 142 -10.77 5.25 -5.88
C GLY A 142 -11.26 5.92 -7.16
N TYR A 143 -10.99 5.32 -8.32
CA TYR A 143 -11.45 5.82 -9.62
C TYR A 143 -12.98 5.78 -9.77
N LEU A 144 -13.62 4.68 -9.36
CA LEU A 144 -15.08 4.55 -9.40
C LEU A 144 -15.75 5.55 -8.46
N PHE A 145 -15.17 5.79 -7.27
CA PHE A 145 -15.64 6.83 -6.37
C PHE A 145 -15.55 8.21 -7.02
N TYR A 146 -14.40 8.55 -7.61
CA TYR A 146 -14.21 9.80 -8.32
C TYR A 146 -15.25 9.98 -9.44
N LYS A 147 -15.43 8.96 -10.29
CA LYS A 147 -16.40 9.02 -11.40
C LYS A 147 -17.83 9.23 -10.92
N LYS A 148 -18.20 8.70 -9.75
CA LYS A 148 -19.57 8.77 -9.23
C LYS A 148 -19.88 10.07 -8.49
N TYR A 149 -18.88 10.64 -7.79
CA TYR A 149 -19.12 11.71 -6.82
C TYR A 149 -18.33 13.01 -7.09
N ILE A 150 -17.40 13.00 -8.04
CA ILE A 150 -16.49 14.13 -8.29
C ILE A 150 -16.43 14.50 -9.77
N ALA A 151 -16.48 13.52 -10.68
CA ALA A 151 -16.56 13.81 -12.11
C ALA A 151 -17.91 14.46 -12.43
N ASP A 152 -17.85 15.61 -13.10
CA ASP A 152 -19.02 16.34 -13.62
C ASP A 152 -19.77 15.52 -14.69
#